data_AF-A0A934J986-F1
#
_entry.id   AF-A0A934J986-F1
#
_cell.length_a   1.000
_cell.length_b   1.000
_cell.length_c   1.000
_cell.angle_alpha   90.00
_cell.angle_beta   90.00
_cell.angle_gamma   90.00
#
_symmetry.space_group_name_H-M   'P 1'
#
loop_
_entity.id
_entity.type
_entity.pdbx_description
1 polymer ?
#
loop_
_entity_poly.entity_id
_entity_poly.type
_entity_poly.pdbx_seq_one_letter_code
_entity_poly.pdbx_strand_id
1 'polypeptide(L)'
;MGKASRARWDGNVRSMAIVAKHDSEITEEDRQFLRDNYTSTGGLLPNAYAGGAFYTPTHVAKFIVQALEGLSGGFAEGQRWLEPSCGSGVFLEHIPNSAEITGLEIDPTSARVSSLLYPYINVVEGDALTHDRRDYYDFIIGNPPYGVSIDVAADDVPDEYVSLSKKKAGRLGGKSECAFIELAIKAAKPGGYIAFVLPMGLNYASYAEKVRHLLYRRCWHVATVHLPGETFALTGTTIATQILIMRKATPNARMIPAVTKRWGSNFKRGGYEDMTDFAAEFLEGQPPAYFATITDIGYDKHGKLTDKWGDGHTQLDELLADFTDDNLTRENLYPHIPSWHSVTSVSSFMFSHGNGRCDGARDGELTYVGGPYRWNELTMGAGEEITWGGREWSTMDFEWQDAVVTKYYEELDRIGNGLTDELKEV
;
A
#
# COMPACT_ATOMS: atom_id res chain seq x y z
N MET A 1 -23.84 15.99 -26.59
CA MET A 1 -22.84 16.06 -25.52
C MET A 1 -23.32 17.09 -24.49
N GLY A 2 -23.44 16.74 -23.21
CA GLY A 2 -23.89 17.68 -22.16
C GLY A 2 -22.85 18.76 -21.86
N LYS A 3 -23.24 19.88 -21.22
CA LYS A 3 -22.36 21.03 -20.95
C LYS A 3 -21.07 20.66 -20.19
N ALA A 4 -21.17 19.83 -19.16
CA ALA A 4 -20.02 19.34 -18.39
C ALA A 4 -19.08 18.43 -19.21
N SER A 5 -19.66 17.54 -20.03
CA SER A 5 -18.89 16.67 -20.92
C SER A 5 -18.15 17.46 -22.02
N ARG A 6 -18.75 18.56 -22.50
CA ARG A 6 -18.10 19.47 -23.47
C ARG A 6 -16.95 20.27 -22.85
N ALA A 7 -17.14 20.82 -21.65
CA ALA A 7 -16.06 21.51 -20.94
C ALA A 7 -14.86 20.58 -20.67
N ARG A 8 -15.12 19.33 -20.29
CA ARG A 8 -14.08 18.31 -20.10
C ARG A 8 -13.36 17.96 -21.41
N TRP A 9 -14.09 17.83 -22.51
CA TRP A 9 -13.51 17.61 -23.83
C TRP A 9 -12.58 18.77 -24.23
N ASP A 10 -13.05 20.00 -24.12
CA ASP A 10 -12.27 21.19 -24.48
C ASP A 10 -11.01 21.33 -23.58
N GLY A 11 -11.14 21.00 -22.29
CA GLY A 11 -10.03 20.93 -21.34
C GLY A 11 -8.97 19.91 -21.74
N ASN A 12 -9.38 18.70 -22.13
CA ASN A 12 -8.46 17.66 -22.59
C ASN A 12 -7.79 18.03 -23.92
N VAL A 13 -8.52 18.62 -24.88
CA VAL A 13 -7.93 19.07 -26.15
C VAL A 13 -6.84 20.10 -25.92
N ARG A 14 -7.09 21.09 -25.05
CA ARG A 14 -6.07 22.09 -24.70
C ARG A 14 -4.90 21.45 -23.94
N SER A 15 -5.16 20.47 -23.07
CA SER A 15 -4.10 19.71 -22.40
C SER A 15 -3.19 19.01 -23.40
N MET A 16 -3.75 18.36 -24.44
CA MET A 16 -2.95 17.74 -25.49
C MET A 16 -2.12 18.74 -26.29
N ALA A 17 -2.66 19.94 -26.52
CA ALA A 17 -1.90 21.02 -27.18
C ALA A 17 -0.71 21.48 -26.33
N ILE A 18 -0.86 21.50 -25.00
CA ILE A 18 0.24 21.80 -24.08
C ILE A 18 1.28 20.67 -24.07
N VAL A 19 0.84 19.41 -23.97
CA VAL A 19 1.70 18.22 -23.97
C VAL A 19 2.60 18.14 -25.20
N ALA A 20 2.10 18.63 -26.36
CA ALA A 20 2.83 18.66 -27.62
C ALA A 20 3.87 19.79 -27.72
N LYS A 21 3.90 20.77 -26.79
CA LYS A 21 4.90 21.83 -26.77
C LYS A 21 6.29 21.28 -26.44
N HIS A 22 7.32 21.96 -26.93
CA HIS A 22 8.69 21.69 -26.51
C HIS A 22 8.89 22.16 -25.06
N ASP A 23 9.79 21.51 -24.29
CA ASP A 23 10.00 21.80 -22.85
C ASP A 23 10.29 23.28 -22.58
N SER A 24 11.04 23.92 -23.48
CA SER A 24 11.39 25.35 -23.39
C SER A 24 10.20 26.30 -23.58
N GLU A 25 9.06 25.81 -24.07
CA GLU A 25 7.86 26.59 -24.36
C GLU A 25 6.76 26.41 -23.30
N ILE A 26 6.97 25.53 -22.33
CA ILE A 26 6.02 25.24 -21.26
C ILE A 26 6.06 26.37 -20.22
N THR A 27 4.93 27.03 -20.02
CA THR A 27 4.80 28.09 -18.99
C THR A 27 4.22 27.56 -17.69
N GLU A 28 4.22 28.38 -16.62
CA GLU A 28 3.55 28.03 -15.37
C GLU A 28 2.02 27.98 -15.55
N GLU A 29 1.45 28.83 -16.41
CA GLU A 29 0.03 28.78 -16.73
C GLU A 29 -0.34 27.48 -17.46
N ASP A 30 0.56 26.94 -18.28
CA ASP A 30 0.37 25.64 -18.91
C ASP A 30 0.36 24.51 -17.86
N ARG A 31 1.31 24.54 -16.92
CA ARG A 31 1.38 23.56 -15.81
C ARG A 31 0.12 23.62 -14.95
N GLN A 32 -0.30 24.82 -14.55
CA GLN A 32 -1.53 25.01 -13.79
C GLN A 32 -2.75 24.52 -14.57
N PHE A 33 -2.83 24.81 -15.88
CA PHE A 33 -3.92 24.31 -16.71
C PHE A 33 -3.96 22.78 -16.74
N LEU A 34 -2.80 22.12 -16.87
CA LEU A 34 -2.71 20.66 -16.81
C LEU A 34 -3.19 20.12 -15.46
N ARG A 35 -2.76 20.72 -14.32
CA ARG A 35 -3.22 20.31 -12.98
C ARG A 35 -4.75 20.36 -12.86
N ASP A 36 -5.36 21.40 -13.40
CA ASP A 36 -6.80 21.65 -13.23
C ASP A 36 -7.67 20.86 -14.23
N ASN A 37 -7.13 20.48 -15.39
CA ASN A 37 -7.96 20.00 -16.52
C ASN A 37 -7.56 18.64 -17.07
N TYR A 38 -6.34 18.15 -16.85
CA TYR A 38 -5.93 16.86 -17.39
C TYR A 38 -6.49 15.72 -16.54
N THR A 39 -7.44 14.96 -17.10
CA THR A 39 -8.06 13.82 -16.41
C THR A 39 -7.63 12.45 -16.95
N SER A 40 -6.47 12.37 -17.63
CA SER A 40 -5.98 11.20 -18.38
C SER A 40 -6.91 10.72 -19.53
N THR A 41 -6.52 9.64 -20.23
CA THR A 41 -7.24 9.07 -21.38
C THR A 41 -8.65 8.57 -21.05
N GLY A 42 -8.98 8.30 -19.78
CA GLY A 42 -10.33 7.96 -19.32
C GLY A 42 -11.37 9.09 -19.44
N GLY A 43 -10.95 10.29 -19.87
CA GLY A 43 -11.83 11.46 -20.05
C GLY A 43 -12.14 11.85 -21.51
N LEU A 44 -11.55 11.19 -22.51
CA LEU A 44 -11.62 11.66 -23.91
C LEU A 44 -12.58 10.87 -24.80
N LEU A 45 -12.64 9.54 -24.73
CA LEU A 45 -13.52 8.78 -25.62
C LEU A 45 -14.57 8.00 -24.82
N PRO A 46 -15.81 7.86 -25.32
CA PRO A 46 -16.82 6.98 -24.72
C PRO A 46 -16.39 5.52 -24.56
N ASN A 47 -15.20 5.13 -25.06
CA ASN A 47 -14.56 3.82 -24.95
C ASN A 47 -13.01 3.92 -24.97
N ALA A 48 -12.39 5.03 -24.53
CA ALA A 48 -10.93 5.13 -24.42
C ALA A 48 -10.48 4.37 -23.18
N TYR A 49 -9.81 3.23 -23.38
CA TYR A 49 -9.05 2.48 -22.39
C TYR A 49 -9.57 2.62 -20.94
N ALA A 50 -10.68 1.94 -20.64
CA ALA A 50 -11.07 1.59 -19.27
C ALA A 50 -10.12 0.50 -18.72
N GLY A 51 -8.81 0.68 -18.90
CA GLY A 51 -7.76 -0.29 -18.62
C GLY A 51 -7.39 -0.36 -17.15
N GLY A 52 -8.35 -0.21 -16.24
CA GLY A 52 -8.15 -0.39 -14.80
C GLY A 52 -7.36 0.71 -14.08
N ALA A 53 -7.10 1.86 -14.70
CA ALA A 53 -6.56 3.04 -14.01
C ALA A 53 -7.71 3.80 -13.32
N PHE A 54 -7.67 3.89 -12.00
CA PHE A 54 -8.66 4.60 -11.20
C PHE A 54 -7.99 5.81 -10.57
N TYR A 55 -8.58 7.01 -10.75
CA TYR A 55 -8.00 8.22 -10.21
C TYR A 55 -8.08 8.21 -8.68
N THR A 56 -6.95 8.44 -8.01
CA THR A 56 -6.91 8.45 -6.54
C THR A 56 -7.32 9.83 -6.03
N PRO A 57 -8.27 9.94 -5.10
CA PRO A 57 -8.57 11.23 -4.49
C PRO A 57 -7.35 11.79 -3.74
N THR A 58 -7.07 13.09 -3.91
CA THR A 58 -5.93 13.78 -3.29
C THR A 58 -5.86 13.58 -1.77
N HIS A 59 -6.99 13.59 -1.08
CA HIS A 59 -7.03 13.37 0.37
C HIS A 59 -6.61 11.95 0.78
N VAL A 60 -6.89 10.92 -0.04
CA VAL A 60 -6.43 9.54 0.19
C VAL A 60 -4.91 9.47 -0.01
N ALA A 61 -4.39 10.07 -1.08
CA ALA A 61 -2.96 10.09 -1.36
C ALA A 61 -2.18 10.82 -0.25
N LYS A 62 -2.68 11.99 0.17
CA LYS A 62 -2.13 12.76 1.30
C LYS A 62 -2.14 11.95 2.60
N PHE A 63 -3.26 11.31 2.94
CA PHE A 63 -3.37 10.46 4.12
C PHE A 63 -2.30 9.35 4.13
N ILE A 64 -2.10 8.66 3.00
CA ILE A 64 -1.11 7.58 2.90
C ILE A 64 0.31 8.10 3.18
N VAL A 65 0.70 9.24 2.59
CA VAL A 65 2.03 9.82 2.81
C VAL A 65 2.20 10.24 4.28
N GLN A 66 1.21 10.88 4.89
CA GLN A 66 1.29 11.31 6.28
C GLN A 66 1.29 10.13 7.27
N ALA A 67 0.54 9.06 6.99
CA ALA A 67 0.58 7.84 7.78
C ALA A 67 1.98 7.19 7.72
N LEU A 68 2.61 7.18 6.55
CA LEU A 68 3.99 6.68 6.39
C LEU A 68 5.01 7.55 7.12
N GLU A 69 4.81 8.86 7.16
CA GLU A 69 5.66 9.79 7.93
C GLU A 69 5.66 9.41 9.41
N GLY A 70 4.47 9.24 10.01
CA GLY A 70 4.36 8.81 11.40
C GLY A 70 4.95 7.43 11.66
N LEU A 71 4.61 6.44 10.82
CA LEU A 71 5.11 5.06 10.96
C LEU A 71 6.63 4.90 10.80
N SER A 72 7.28 5.85 10.13
CA SER A 72 8.74 5.82 9.90
C SER A 72 9.52 6.73 10.85
N GLY A 73 8.84 7.45 11.74
CA GLY A 73 9.49 8.44 12.62
C GLY A 73 9.93 9.71 11.87
N GLY A 74 9.29 10.01 10.74
CA GLY A 74 9.60 11.14 9.87
C GLY A 74 10.42 10.78 8.62
N PHE A 75 10.48 11.70 7.67
CA PHE A 75 11.25 11.53 6.43
C PHE A 75 12.63 12.16 6.50
N ALA A 76 13.66 11.37 6.17
CA ALA A 76 15.03 11.83 6.02
C ALA A 76 15.30 12.33 4.59
N GLU A 77 16.28 13.23 4.45
CA GLU A 77 16.74 13.71 3.14
C GLU A 77 17.31 12.57 2.30
N GLY A 78 17.01 12.56 1.00
CA GLY A 78 17.50 11.55 0.05
C GLY A 78 16.83 10.18 0.14
N GLN A 79 15.80 10.00 0.98
CA GLN A 79 15.02 8.76 0.96
C GLN A 79 14.42 8.52 -0.43
N ARG A 80 14.43 7.26 -0.85
CA ARG A 80 14.09 6.84 -2.22
C ARG A 80 12.66 6.34 -2.27
N TRP A 81 11.87 6.92 -3.17
CA TRP A 81 10.46 6.62 -3.34
C TRP A 81 10.18 6.05 -4.73
N LEU A 82 9.32 5.03 -4.78
CA LEU A 82 8.76 4.49 -6.02
C LEU A 82 7.25 4.65 -6.04
N GLU A 83 6.75 5.25 -7.11
CA GLU A 83 5.35 5.14 -7.53
C GLU A 83 5.37 4.34 -8.86
N PRO A 84 4.91 3.07 -8.88
CA PRO A 84 5.09 2.18 -10.02
C PRO A 84 4.03 2.35 -11.13
N SER A 85 3.06 3.24 -11.00
CA SER A 85 1.95 3.46 -11.94
C SER A 85 1.40 4.89 -11.81
N CYS A 86 2.25 5.90 -12.04
CA CYS A 86 2.06 7.22 -11.44
C CYS A 86 0.96 8.05 -12.05
N GLY A 87 0.46 7.69 -13.23
CA GLY A 87 -0.58 8.42 -13.93
C GLY A 87 -0.18 9.89 -14.09
N SER A 88 -1.02 10.79 -13.55
CA SER A 88 -0.78 12.23 -13.50
C SER A 88 -0.08 12.72 -12.21
N GLY A 89 0.37 11.82 -11.35
CA GLY A 89 1.23 12.11 -10.20
C GLY A 89 0.54 12.61 -8.93
N VAL A 90 -0.66 12.12 -8.61
CA VAL A 90 -1.39 12.55 -7.39
C VAL A 90 -0.66 12.20 -6.08
N PHE A 91 0.02 11.05 -6.02
CA PHE A 91 0.87 10.71 -4.88
C PHE A 91 2.13 11.57 -4.84
N LEU A 92 2.71 11.85 -6.01
CA LEU A 92 3.95 12.60 -6.17
C LEU A 92 3.85 14.01 -5.58
N GLU A 93 2.68 14.64 -5.64
CA GLU A 93 2.41 15.96 -5.06
C GLU A 93 2.59 16.04 -3.54
N HIS A 94 2.47 14.90 -2.85
CA HIS A 94 2.51 14.84 -1.39
C HIS A 94 3.83 14.34 -0.82
N ILE A 95 4.71 13.77 -1.67
CA ILE A 95 6.05 13.32 -1.24
C ILE A 95 6.93 14.56 -1.02
N PRO A 96 7.75 14.62 0.05
CA PRO A 96 8.64 15.76 0.29
C PRO A 96 9.65 15.95 -0.85
N ASN A 97 9.91 17.20 -1.23
CA ASN A 97 10.87 17.56 -2.29
C ASN A 97 12.33 17.15 -1.98
N SER A 98 12.65 16.82 -0.73
CA SER A 98 13.95 16.29 -0.32
C SER A 98 14.16 14.81 -0.67
N ALA A 99 13.13 14.12 -1.18
CA ALA A 99 13.19 12.73 -1.56
C ALA A 99 13.74 12.52 -2.98
N GLU A 100 14.32 11.35 -3.22
CA GLU A 100 14.63 10.85 -4.56
C GLU A 100 13.43 10.06 -5.10
N ILE A 101 12.65 10.67 -5.99
CA ILE A 101 11.38 10.10 -6.44
C ILE A 101 11.50 9.50 -7.84
N THR A 102 11.09 8.24 -8.00
CA THR A 102 10.91 7.58 -9.30
C THR A 102 9.44 7.27 -9.52
N GLY A 103 8.86 7.77 -10.61
CA GLY A 103 7.51 7.44 -11.07
C GLY A 103 7.58 6.61 -12.35
N LEU A 104 6.88 5.48 -12.42
CA LEU A 104 6.78 4.67 -13.63
C LEU A 104 5.39 4.86 -14.24
N GLU A 105 5.31 5.10 -15.53
CA GLU A 105 4.02 5.22 -16.23
C GLU A 105 4.09 4.62 -17.63
N ILE A 106 3.13 3.75 -17.95
CA ILE A 106 3.09 3.01 -19.21
C ILE A 106 2.48 3.83 -20.35
N ASP A 107 1.56 4.76 -20.04
CA ASP A 107 0.96 5.67 -21.01
C ASP A 107 1.90 6.87 -21.27
N PRO A 108 2.44 7.03 -22.50
CA PRO A 108 3.39 8.09 -22.82
C PRO A 108 2.84 9.50 -22.56
N THR A 109 1.53 9.69 -22.74
CA THR A 109 0.89 11.00 -22.51
C THR A 109 0.87 11.33 -21.02
N SER A 110 0.48 10.38 -20.18
CA SER A 110 0.44 10.54 -18.72
C SER A 110 1.85 10.70 -18.14
N ALA A 111 2.82 9.92 -18.62
CA ALA A 111 4.23 10.06 -18.26
C ALA A 111 4.76 11.47 -18.59
N ARG A 112 4.44 11.97 -19.79
CA ARG A 112 4.80 13.32 -20.22
C ARG A 112 4.14 14.39 -19.35
N VAL A 113 2.84 14.27 -19.07
CA VAL A 113 2.13 15.23 -18.18
C VAL A 113 2.78 15.25 -16.80
N SER A 114 3.02 14.09 -16.18
CA SER A 114 3.67 14.01 -14.87
C SER A 114 5.07 14.63 -14.87
N SER A 115 5.86 14.39 -15.91
CA SER A 115 7.19 15.01 -16.07
C SER A 115 7.11 16.54 -16.15
N LEU A 116 6.10 17.08 -16.84
CA LEU A 116 5.87 18.51 -16.93
C LEU A 116 5.37 19.12 -15.61
N LEU A 117 4.55 18.39 -14.86
CA LEU A 117 4.03 18.85 -13.57
C LEU A 117 5.07 18.78 -12.45
N TYR A 118 5.95 17.78 -12.50
CA TYR A 118 6.91 17.46 -11.46
C TYR A 118 8.33 17.30 -12.04
N PRO A 119 8.97 18.40 -12.47
CA PRO A 119 10.26 18.35 -13.18
C PRO A 119 11.44 17.90 -12.31
N TYR A 120 11.25 17.83 -10.99
CA TYR A 120 12.21 17.33 -10.02
C TYR A 120 12.12 15.81 -9.78
N ILE A 121 11.15 15.14 -10.42
CA ILE A 121 10.91 13.70 -10.28
C ILE A 121 11.43 12.98 -11.51
N ASN A 122 12.07 11.82 -11.30
CA ASN A 122 12.45 10.93 -12.38
C ASN A 122 11.23 10.12 -12.84
N VAL A 123 10.48 10.63 -13.81
CA VAL A 123 9.39 9.90 -14.45
C VAL A 123 9.94 9.06 -15.60
N VAL A 124 9.73 7.75 -15.54
CA VAL A 124 10.16 6.78 -16.54
C VAL A 124 8.93 6.28 -17.30
N GLU A 125 8.91 6.56 -18.60
CA GLU A 125 7.93 5.97 -19.52
C GLU A 125 8.28 4.49 -19.76
N GLY A 126 7.38 3.58 -19.37
CA GLY A 126 7.58 2.15 -19.59
C GLY A 126 6.68 1.26 -18.76
N ASP A 127 6.72 -0.05 -19.05
CA ASP A 127 6.04 -1.06 -18.26
C ASP A 127 6.77 -1.26 -16.93
N ALA A 128 6.07 -1.05 -15.82
CA ALA A 128 6.60 -1.20 -14.47
C ALA A 128 7.20 -2.60 -14.20
N LEU A 129 6.72 -3.65 -14.88
CA LEU A 129 7.25 -5.00 -14.72
C LEU A 129 8.65 -5.19 -15.31
N THR A 130 9.13 -4.25 -16.13
CA THR A 130 10.52 -4.23 -16.64
C THR A 130 11.50 -3.59 -15.65
N HIS A 131 11.01 -2.97 -14.57
CA HIS A 131 11.85 -2.29 -13.59
C HIS A 131 12.71 -3.29 -12.80
N ASP A 132 14.01 -3.03 -12.69
CA ASP A 132 15.03 -3.98 -12.23
C ASP A 132 15.68 -3.62 -10.89
N ARG A 133 15.37 -2.44 -10.30
CA ARG A 133 15.93 -2.08 -8.99
C ARG A 133 15.34 -2.96 -7.89
N ARG A 134 16.20 -3.62 -7.12
CA ARG A 134 15.86 -4.51 -6.01
C ARG A 134 16.46 -4.00 -4.72
N ASP A 135 15.73 -4.21 -3.62
CA ASP A 135 16.15 -3.77 -2.29
C ASP A 135 16.61 -2.30 -2.24
N TYR A 136 15.95 -1.44 -3.02
CA TYR A 136 16.43 -0.09 -3.33
C TYR A 136 15.60 1.00 -2.67
N TYR A 137 14.27 0.89 -2.69
CA TYR A 137 13.38 1.97 -2.26
C TYR A 137 13.06 1.88 -0.78
N ASP A 138 13.07 3.04 -0.12
CA ASP A 138 12.65 3.21 1.27
C ASP A 138 11.12 3.14 1.38
N PHE A 139 10.43 3.71 0.39
CA PHE A 139 8.97 3.73 0.31
C PHE A 139 8.48 3.40 -1.09
N ILE A 140 7.43 2.59 -1.17
CA ILE A 140 6.70 2.31 -2.40
C ILE A 140 5.24 2.62 -2.17
N ILE A 141 4.70 3.52 -2.97
CA ILE A 141 3.32 4.00 -2.82
C ILE A 141 2.58 3.98 -4.15
N GLY A 142 1.26 4.03 -4.12
CA GLY A 142 0.48 4.19 -5.34
C GLY A 142 -0.91 3.59 -5.29
N ASN A 143 -1.55 3.65 -6.45
CA ASN A 143 -2.81 2.95 -6.74
C ASN A 143 -2.62 2.14 -8.01
N PRO A 144 -2.02 0.93 -7.91
CA PRO A 144 -1.79 0.08 -9.06
C PRO A 144 -3.07 -0.20 -9.84
N PRO A 145 -3.00 -0.44 -11.15
CA PRO A 145 -4.16 -0.87 -11.91
C PRO A 145 -4.69 -2.19 -11.33
N TYR A 146 -6.02 -2.33 -11.26
CA TYR A 146 -6.68 -3.54 -10.77
C TYR A 146 -7.69 -4.12 -11.75
N GLY A 147 -7.80 -5.46 -11.75
CA GLY A 147 -8.70 -6.20 -12.63
C GLY A 147 -8.16 -6.41 -14.06
N VAL A 148 -7.06 -5.74 -14.41
CA VAL A 148 -6.37 -5.87 -15.70
C VAL A 148 -5.57 -7.17 -15.73
N SER A 149 -5.61 -7.85 -16.87
CA SER A 149 -4.78 -9.04 -17.08
C SER A 149 -3.43 -8.63 -17.66
N ILE A 150 -2.36 -9.01 -16.96
CA ILE A 150 -1.00 -8.86 -17.45
C ILE A 150 -0.74 -9.88 -18.57
N ASP A 151 -0.06 -9.42 -19.61
CA ASP A 151 0.45 -10.25 -20.69
C ASP A 151 1.77 -9.65 -21.21
N VAL A 152 2.88 -10.12 -20.66
CA VAL A 152 4.24 -9.60 -20.92
C VAL A 152 5.13 -10.73 -21.43
N ALA A 153 6.15 -10.44 -22.24
CA ALA A 153 7.12 -11.46 -22.61
C ALA A 153 7.95 -11.83 -21.38
N ALA A 154 8.25 -13.12 -21.19
CA ALA A 154 9.03 -13.56 -20.05
C ALA A 154 10.45 -12.98 -20.05
N ASP A 155 11.02 -12.75 -21.23
CA ASP A 155 12.37 -12.21 -21.40
C ASP A 155 12.46 -10.69 -21.11
N ASP A 156 11.32 -9.98 -21.08
CA ASP A 156 11.27 -8.54 -20.75
C ASP A 156 11.24 -8.30 -19.24
N VAL A 157 10.90 -9.33 -18.45
CA VAL A 157 10.77 -9.22 -17.00
C VAL A 157 12.09 -9.69 -16.36
N PRO A 158 12.75 -8.85 -15.54
CA PRO A 158 14.09 -9.15 -15.03
C PRO A 158 14.14 -10.30 -14.01
N ASP A 159 13.01 -10.69 -13.42
CA ASP A 159 12.93 -11.77 -12.43
C ASP A 159 11.76 -12.73 -12.68
N GLU A 160 11.81 -13.89 -12.02
CA GLU A 160 10.65 -14.77 -11.90
C GLU A 160 9.55 -14.17 -11.02
N TYR A 161 8.31 -14.17 -11.50
CA TYR A 161 7.14 -13.72 -10.72
C TYR A 161 6.27 -14.91 -10.29
N VAL A 162 6.12 -15.13 -8.99
CA VAL A 162 5.24 -16.18 -8.45
C VAL A 162 3.76 -15.85 -8.67
N SER A 163 3.42 -14.56 -8.69
CA SER A 163 2.08 -14.02 -8.97
C SER A 163 1.66 -14.18 -10.43
N LEU A 164 2.59 -14.43 -11.34
CA LEU A 164 2.34 -14.64 -12.76
C LEU A 164 2.47 -16.11 -13.13
N SER A 165 1.73 -16.53 -14.16
CA SER A 165 1.76 -17.89 -14.69
C SER A 165 2.30 -17.89 -16.10
N LYS A 166 3.08 -18.92 -16.44
CA LYS A 166 3.56 -19.14 -17.81
C LYS A 166 2.39 -19.37 -18.75
N LYS A 167 2.38 -18.64 -19.85
CA LYS A 167 1.46 -18.76 -20.99
C LYS A 167 2.19 -19.33 -22.19
N LYS A 168 1.46 -19.54 -23.30
CA LYS A 168 2.04 -19.97 -24.58
C LYS A 168 3.03 -18.92 -25.11
N ALA A 169 3.95 -19.35 -25.97
CA ALA A 169 4.90 -18.49 -26.68
C ALA A 169 5.80 -17.63 -25.77
N GLY A 170 6.25 -18.18 -24.63
CA GLY A 170 7.20 -17.49 -23.75
C GLY A 170 6.63 -16.26 -23.04
N ARG A 171 5.32 -16.23 -22.78
CA ARG A 171 4.65 -15.10 -22.12
C ARG A 171 4.33 -15.40 -20.66
N LEU A 172 4.20 -14.36 -19.85
CA LEU A 172 3.71 -14.42 -18.49
C LEU A 172 2.37 -13.70 -18.40
N GLY A 173 1.48 -14.19 -17.53
CA GLY A 173 0.31 -13.41 -17.20
C GLY A 173 -0.40 -13.80 -15.92
N GLY A 174 -1.23 -12.88 -15.46
CA GLY A 174 -1.86 -12.90 -14.15
C GLY A 174 -2.64 -11.61 -13.95
N LYS A 175 -2.99 -11.30 -12.70
CA LYS A 175 -3.67 -10.05 -12.35
C LYS A 175 -2.66 -8.95 -12.03
N SER A 176 -2.90 -7.76 -12.59
CA SER A 176 -2.06 -6.57 -12.42
C SER A 176 -1.80 -6.27 -10.94
N GLU A 177 -2.84 -6.19 -10.12
CA GLU A 177 -2.70 -5.92 -8.68
C GLU A 177 -1.76 -6.91 -7.97
N CYS A 178 -1.75 -8.18 -8.36
CA CYS A 178 -0.86 -9.19 -7.77
C CYS A 178 0.60 -9.01 -8.22
N ALA A 179 0.82 -8.70 -9.51
CA ALA A 179 2.15 -8.47 -10.06
C ALA A 179 2.78 -7.20 -9.48
N PHE A 180 2.00 -6.14 -9.28
CA PHE A 180 2.47 -4.88 -8.71
C PHE A 180 2.82 -5.01 -7.22
N ILE A 181 2.07 -5.80 -6.44
CA ILE A 181 2.45 -6.14 -5.07
C ILE A 181 3.80 -6.89 -5.07
N GLU A 182 3.97 -7.89 -5.94
CA GLU A 182 5.24 -8.61 -6.01
C GLU A 182 6.41 -7.72 -6.46
N LEU A 183 6.19 -6.83 -7.44
CA LEU A 183 7.16 -5.81 -7.84
C LEU A 183 7.57 -4.93 -6.64
N ALA A 184 6.60 -4.45 -5.87
CA ALA A 184 6.87 -3.62 -4.69
C ALA A 184 7.68 -4.39 -3.63
N ILE A 185 7.32 -5.64 -3.33
CA ILE A 185 8.08 -6.47 -2.39
C ILE A 185 9.52 -6.67 -2.87
N LYS A 186 9.73 -6.84 -4.18
CA LYS A 186 11.07 -6.98 -4.76
C LYS A 186 11.88 -5.68 -4.71
N ALA A 187 11.23 -4.55 -5.00
CA ALA A 187 11.89 -3.25 -5.12
C ALA A 187 12.16 -2.56 -3.77
N ALA A 188 11.33 -2.79 -2.75
CA ALA A 188 11.51 -2.20 -1.42
C ALA A 188 12.75 -2.78 -0.75
N LYS A 189 13.51 -1.97 -0.03
CA LYS A 189 14.63 -2.45 0.80
C LYS A 189 14.11 -3.23 2.03
N PRO A 190 14.90 -4.11 2.64
CA PRO A 190 14.59 -4.65 3.97
C PRO A 190 14.28 -3.53 4.97
N GLY A 191 13.09 -3.60 5.58
CA GLY A 191 12.54 -2.57 6.46
C GLY A 191 11.81 -1.42 5.77
N GLY A 192 11.79 -1.36 4.44
CA GLY A 192 11.07 -0.35 3.66
C GLY A 192 9.55 -0.56 3.69
N TYR A 193 8.79 0.52 3.50
CA TYR A 193 7.34 0.52 3.55
C TYR A 193 6.70 0.41 2.15
N ILE A 194 5.59 -0.30 2.08
CA ILE A 194 4.76 -0.43 0.88
C ILE A 194 3.34 -0.03 1.26
N ALA A 195 2.77 0.98 0.60
CA ALA A 195 1.41 1.44 0.84
C ALA A 195 0.62 1.57 -0.46
N PHE A 196 -0.36 0.69 -0.68
CA PHE A 196 -1.17 0.69 -1.89
C PHE A 196 -2.66 0.81 -1.60
N VAL A 197 -3.35 1.51 -2.51
CA VAL A 197 -4.79 1.36 -2.69
C VAL A 197 -5.05 0.11 -3.53
N LEU A 198 -5.83 -0.83 -3.01
CA LEU A 198 -6.07 -2.14 -3.62
C LEU A 198 -7.55 -2.55 -3.54
N PRO A 199 -8.06 -3.39 -4.45
CA PRO A 199 -9.42 -3.91 -4.36
C PRO A 199 -9.57 -4.90 -3.19
N MET A 200 -10.72 -4.87 -2.50
CA MET A 200 -11.01 -5.83 -1.41
C MET A 200 -11.01 -7.30 -1.89
N GLY A 201 -11.20 -7.53 -3.20
CA GLY A 201 -11.15 -8.87 -3.80
C GLY A 201 -9.83 -9.61 -3.56
N LEU A 202 -8.72 -8.90 -3.31
CA LEU A 202 -7.43 -9.51 -2.98
C LEU A 202 -7.51 -10.41 -1.74
N ASN A 203 -8.40 -10.08 -0.80
CA ASN A 203 -8.50 -10.71 0.52
C ASN A 203 -8.98 -12.17 0.43
N TYR A 204 -9.77 -12.50 -0.60
CA TYR A 204 -10.44 -13.81 -0.71
C TYR A 204 -10.38 -14.45 -2.10
N ALA A 205 -10.00 -13.72 -3.14
CA ALA A 205 -9.96 -14.28 -4.49
C ALA A 205 -8.88 -15.38 -4.60
N SER A 206 -9.20 -16.48 -5.29
CA SER A 206 -8.28 -17.59 -5.50
C SER A 206 -7.06 -17.20 -6.34
N TYR A 207 -7.22 -16.31 -7.33
CA TYR A 207 -6.10 -15.82 -8.14
C TYR A 207 -5.04 -15.09 -7.29
N ALA A 208 -5.43 -14.52 -6.16
CA ALA A 208 -4.57 -13.73 -5.28
C ALA A 208 -3.90 -14.57 -4.18
N GLU A 209 -4.20 -15.87 -4.09
CA GLU A 209 -3.66 -16.74 -3.03
C GLU A 209 -2.13 -16.73 -2.97
N LYS A 210 -1.47 -16.83 -4.13
CA LYS A 210 0.00 -16.81 -4.21
C LYS A 210 0.59 -15.50 -3.70
N VAL A 211 -0.02 -14.36 -4.02
CA VAL A 211 0.49 -13.06 -3.56
C VAL A 211 0.20 -12.84 -2.08
N ARG A 212 -0.92 -13.35 -1.56
CA ARG A 212 -1.19 -13.37 -0.11
C ARG A 212 -0.14 -14.18 0.65
N HIS A 213 0.24 -15.36 0.14
CA HIS A 213 1.35 -16.13 0.69
C HIS A 213 2.69 -15.38 0.63
N LEU A 214 2.96 -14.68 -0.46
CA LEU A 214 4.17 -13.88 -0.61
C LEU A 214 4.22 -12.76 0.44
N LEU A 215 3.14 -11.99 0.59
CA LEU A 215 3.01 -10.95 1.62
C LEU A 215 3.23 -11.51 3.02
N TYR A 216 2.51 -12.58 3.37
CA TYR A 216 2.62 -13.22 4.69
C TYR A 216 4.04 -13.71 5.01
N ARG A 217 4.82 -14.14 4.01
CA ARG A 217 6.20 -14.63 4.20
C ARG A 217 7.28 -13.55 4.11
N ARG A 218 6.97 -12.38 3.54
CA ARG A 218 7.98 -11.36 3.19
C ARG A 218 7.73 -10.00 3.81
N CYS A 219 6.55 -9.78 4.39
CA CYS A 219 6.16 -8.48 4.91
C CYS A 219 5.51 -8.64 6.27
N TRP A 220 5.82 -7.69 7.15
CA TRP A 220 4.98 -7.43 8.29
C TRP A 220 3.72 -6.67 7.86
N HIS A 221 2.56 -7.09 8.38
CA HIS A 221 1.31 -6.35 8.22
C HIS A 221 1.33 -5.17 9.18
N VAL A 222 1.21 -3.96 8.64
CA VAL A 222 1.15 -2.75 9.46
C VAL A 222 -0.30 -2.32 9.62
N ALA A 223 -1.01 -2.07 8.51
CA ALA A 223 -2.39 -1.62 8.58
C ALA A 223 -3.23 -1.98 7.35
N THR A 224 -4.53 -2.14 7.57
CA THR A 224 -5.56 -2.18 6.52
C THR A 224 -6.67 -1.18 6.83
N VAL A 225 -6.89 -0.19 5.98
CA VAL A 225 -7.97 0.80 6.11
C VAL A 225 -8.99 0.58 4.99
N HIS A 226 -10.18 0.12 5.32
CA HIS A 226 -11.26 -0.05 4.35
C HIS A 226 -11.84 1.32 3.95
N LEU A 227 -11.95 1.53 2.64
CA LEU A 227 -12.52 2.74 2.06
C LEU A 227 -13.94 2.45 1.59
N PRO A 228 -14.90 3.38 1.81
CA PRO A 228 -16.26 3.20 1.36
C PRO A 228 -16.34 3.23 -0.17
N GLY A 229 -17.29 2.52 -0.77
CA GLY A 229 -17.34 2.29 -2.22
C GLY A 229 -17.50 3.58 -3.05
N GLU A 230 -18.03 4.64 -2.44
CA GLU A 230 -18.17 5.96 -3.02
C GLU A 230 -16.87 6.77 -3.11
N THR A 231 -15.79 6.34 -2.43
CA THR A 231 -14.49 7.04 -2.42
C THR A 231 -13.97 7.31 -3.83
N PHE A 232 -14.21 6.37 -4.74
CA PHE A 232 -13.79 6.44 -6.15
C PHE A 232 -14.98 6.61 -7.11
N ALA A 233 -16.17 6.96 -6.61
CA ALA A 233 -17.35 7.18 -7.47
C ALA A 233 -17.15 8.36 -8.43
N LEU A 234 -16.41 9.37 -7.99
CA LEU A 234 -15.95 10.51 -8.80
C LEU A 234 -15.15 10.08 -10.04
N THR A 235 -14.53 8.91 -9.97
CA THR A 235 -13.55 8.41 -10.93
C THR A 235 -14.11 7.21 -11.71
N GLY A 236 -15.41 6.93 -11.55
CA GLY A 236 -16.16 5.99 -12.38
C GLY A 236 -16.23 4.55 -11.86
N THR A 237 -15.86 4.29 -10.60
CA THR A 237 -15.92 2.94 -10.01
C THR A 237 -16.65 2.92 -8.68
N THR A 238 -17.29 1.79 -8.39
CA THR A 238 -17.93 1.48 -7.11
C THR A 238 -17.29 0.25 -6.45
N ILE A 239 -16.12 -0.16 -6.94
CA ILE A 239 -15.37 -1.28 -6.37
C ILE A 239 -14.94 -0.87 -4.96
N ALA A 240 -15.29 -1.70 -3.98
CA ALA A 240 -14.80 -1.53 -2.61
C ALA A 240 -13.27 -1.73 -2.58
N THR A 241 -12.58 -0.77 -1.97
CA THR A 241 -11.11 -0.71 -1.93
C THR A 241 -10.62 -0.60 -0.49
N GLN A 242 -9.33 -0.79 -0.33
CA GLN A 242 -8.64 -0.66 0.94
C GLN A 242 -7.27 -0.03 0.72
N ILE A 243 -6.78 0.67 1.73
CA ILE A 243 -5.37 1.04 1.85
C ILE A 243 -4.70 -0.11 2.60
N LEU A 244 -3.71 -0.74 1.97
CA LEU A 244 -2.88 -1.76 2.59
C LEU A 244 -1.48 -1.19 2.83
N ILE A 245 -1.07 -1.11 4.09
CA ILE A 245 0.26 -0.68 4.51
C ILE A 245 1.02 -1.89 5.05
N MET A 246 2.18 -2.13 4.47
CA MET A 246 3.07 -3.25 4.76
C MET A 246 4.48 -2.73 4.99
N ARG A 247 5.28 -3.49 5.73
CA ARG A 247 6.71 -3.25 5.87
C ARG A 247 7.47 -4.49 5.44
N LYS A 248 8.42 -4.37 4.51
CA LYS A 248 9.19 -5.51 4.03
C LYS A 248 10.08 -6.05 5.16
N ALA A 249 9.94 -7.33 5.47
CA ALA A 249 10.78 -7.98 6.46
C ALA A 249 12.19 -8.22 5.93
N THR A 250 13.14 -8.43 6.84
CA THR A 250 14.51 -8.75 6.46
C THR A 250 14.56 -10.16 5.85
N PRO A 251 15.46 -10.43 4.88
CA PRO A 251 15.58 -11.74 4.25
C PRO A 251 15.78 -12.90 5.24
N ASN A 252 16.36 -12.60 6.41
CA ASN A 252 16.69 -13.56 7.47
C ASN A 252 15.64 -13.61 8.59
N ALA A 253 14.58 -12.78 8.53
CA ALA A 253 13.51 -12.81 9.51
C ALA A 253 12.87 -14.20 9.54
N ARG A 254 12.82 -14.79 10.73
CA ARG A 254 12.31 -16.15 10.93
C ARG A 254 10.80 -16.13 11.12
N MET A 255 10.15 -17.17 10.61
CA MET A 255 8.78 -17.48 10.97
C MET A 255 8.82 -18.20 12.31
N ILE A 256 8.13 -17.65 13.32
CA ILE A 256 8.03 -18.23 14.66
C ILE A 256 6.57 -18.57 14.97
N PRO A 257 6.29 -19.66 15.70
CA PRO A 257 4.92 -20.00 16.07
C PRO A 257 4.25 -18.86 16.82
N ALA A 258 2.99 -18.59 16.49
CA ALA A 258 2.18 -17.62 17.22
C ALA A 258 2.03 -18.06 18.68
N VAL A 259 2.20 -17.14 19.62
CA VAL A 259 1.93 -17.38 21.02
C VAL A 259 0.42 -17.35 21.24
N THR A 260 -0.08 -18.37 21.94
CA THR A 260 -1.51 -18.70 21.97
C THR A 260 -2.24 -18.13 23.19
N LYS A 261 -1.61 -17.25 23.97
CA LYS A 261 -2.29 -16.69 25.14
C LYS A 261 -3.41 -15.79 24.65
N ARG A 262 -4.63 -16.22 24.98
CA ARG A 262 -5.83 -15.45 24.67
C ARG A 262 -5.84 -14.21 25.56
N TRP A 263 -6.06 -13.03 24.98
CA TRP A 263 -6.46 -11.87 25.77
C TRP A 263 -7.76 -12.20 26.53
N GLY A 264 -7.90 -11.70 27.77
CA GLY A 264 -8.85 -12.10 28.82
C GLY A 264 -10.35 -11.96 28.50
N SER A 265 -10.78 -12.50 27.38
CA SER A 265 -12.16 -12.67 26.97
C SER A 265 -12.69 -13.94 27.61
N ASN A 266 -13.63 -13.80 28.56
CA ASN A 266 -14.45 -14.90 29.08
C ASN A 266 -15.40 -15.49 28.00
N PHE A 267 -15.25 -15.09 26.74
CA PHE A 267 -16.08 -15.55 25.63
C PHE A 267 -15.62 -16.95 25.21
N LYS A 268 -16.31 -17.97 25.74
CA LYS A 268 -16.25 -19.32 25.18
C LYS A 268 -16.93 -19.29 23.80
N ARG A 269 -16.17 -19.04 22.74
CA ARG A 269 -16.66 -19.31 21.38
C ARG A 269 -16.71 -20.82 21.19
N GLY A 270 -17.90 -21.36 20.98
CA GLY A 270 -18.10 -22.77 20.64
C GLY A 270 -17.91 -23.00 19.14
N GLY A 271 -17.11 -24.00 18.76
CA GLY A 271 -17.14 -24.61 17.43
C GLY A 271 -16.37 -23.90 16.31
N TYR A 272 -15.36 -23.09 16.61
CA TYR A 272 -14.50 -22.45 15.60
C TYR A 272 -13.05 -22.90 15.77
N GLU A 273 -12.42 -23.29 14.65
CA GLU A 273 -10.97 -23.51 14.58
C GLU A 273 -10.28 -22.14 14.73
N ASP A 274 -9.36 -21.99 15.68
CA ASP A 274 -8.61 -20.76 15.93
C ASP A 274 -7.18 -20.84 15.38
N MET A 275 -6.40 -19.76 15.53
CA MET A 275 -5.00 -19.71 15.08
C MET A 275 -4.12 -20.86 15.63
N THR A 276 -4.51 -21.45 16.76
CA THR A 276 -3.81 -22.58 17.39
C THR A 276 -4.08 -23.90 16.67
N ASP A 277 -5.24 -24.03 16.03
CA ASP A 277 -5.62 -25.19 15.22
C ASP A 277 -4.89 -25.23 13.86
N PHE A 278 -4.31 -24.10 13.43
CA PHE A 278 -3.58 -23.97 12.15
C PHE A 278 -2.06 -23.98 12.27
N ALA A 279 -1.49 -24.11 13.48
CA ALA A 279 -0.05 -23.99 13.74
C ALA A 279 0.55 -22.74 13.05
N ALA A 280 -0.16 -21.62 13.12
CA ALA A 280 0.23 -20.41 12.42
C ALA A 280 1.59 -19.91 12.92
N GLU A 281 2.45 -19.54 11.98
CA GLU A 281 3.69 -18.85 12.27
C GLU A 281 3.55 -17.37 11.88
N PHE A 282 4.41 -16.50 12.37
CA PHE A 282 4.51 -15.13 11.89
C PHE A 282 5.98 -14.73 11.85
N LEU A 283 6.29 -13.73 11.05
CA LEU A 283 7.61 -13.13 11.06
C LEU A 283 7.91 -12.59 12.45
N GLU A 284 9.07 -12.94 13.01
CA GLU A 284 9.55 -12.33 14.24
C GLU A 284 9.48 -10.80 14.14
N GLY A 285 9.03 -10.14 15.21
CA GLY A 285 8.71 -8.72 15.18
C GLY A 285 7.35 -8.35 14.59
N GLN A 286 6.46 -9.27 14.21
CA GLN A 286 5.10 -8.91 13.78
C GLN A 286 4.24 -8.40 14.96
N PRO A 287 3.89 -7.10 15.04
CA PRO A 287 2.94 -6.60 16.02
C PRO A 287 1.50 -6.98 15.62
N PRO A 288 0.49 -6.69 16.46
CA PRO A 288 -0.90 -6.76 16.02
C PRO A 288 -1.12 -5.91 14.76
N ALA A 289 -1.88 -6.45 13.82
CA ALA A 289 -2.21 -5.75 12.59
C ALA A 289 -3.32 -4.74 12.86
N TYR A 290 -3.10 -3.47 12.49
CA TYR A 290 -4.10 -2.42 12.67
C TYR A 290 -5.16 -2.47 11.57
N PHE A 291 -6.42 -2.37 11.93
CA PHE A 291 -7.53 -2.29 10.98
C PHE A 291 -8.41 -1.10 11.29
N ALA A 292 -8.89 -0.46 10.23
CA ALA A 292 -9.92 0.55 10.32
C ALA A 292 -10.94 0.47 9.17
N THR A 293 -12.13 1.00 9.40
CA THR A 293 -13.16 1.16 8.37
C THR A 293 -13.68 2.59 8.39
N ILE A 294 -13.47 3.30 7.29
CA ILE A 294 -14.05 4.61 7.04
C ILE A 294 -15.52 4.42 6.65
N THR A 295 -16.43 5.07 7.38
CA THR A 295 -17.87 5.06 7.11
C THR A 295 -18.31 6.29 6.33
N ASP A 296 -17.50 7.34 6.36
CA ASP A 296 -17.75 8.58 5.63
C ASP A 296 -16.41 9.22 5.26
N ILE A 297 -16.16 9.30 3.95
CA ILE A 297 -14.90 9.85 3.41
C ILE A 297 -14.79 11.37 3.61
N GLY A 298 -15.87 12.06 3.97
CA GLY A 298 -15.88 13.50 4.22
C GLY A 298 -15.97 14.37 2.95
N TYR A 299 -16.18 13.76 1.77
CA TYR A 299 -16.29 14.47 0.49
C TYR A 299 -17.54 14.03 -0.29
N ASP A 300 -18.19 14.99 -0.93
CA ASP A 300 -19.33 14.70 -1.80
C ASP A 300 -18.89 14.20 -3.19
N LYS A 301 -19.87 13.82 -4.01
CA LYS A 301 -19.68 13.40 -5.41
C LYS A 301 -19.17 14.50 -6.35
N HIS A 302 -18.79 15.66 -5.85
CA HIS A 302 -18.15 16.75 -6.58
C HIS A 302 -16.76 17.08 -6.01
N GLY A 303 -16.27 16.31 -5.03
CA GLY A 303 -14.99 16.53 -4.38
C GLY A 303 -15.01 17.68 -3.38
N LYS A 304 -16.20 18.18 -2.99
CA LYS A 304 -16.34 19.22 -1.99
C LYS A 304 -16.42 18.58 -0.60
N LEU A 305 -15.67 19.14 0.36
CA LEU A 305 -15.76 18.75 1.76
C LEU A 305 -17.22 18.84 2.23
N THR A 306 -17.74 17.76 2.81
CA THR A 306 -19.10 17.71 3.38
C THR A 306 -19.16 18.37 4.74
N ASP A 307 -18.04 18.41 5.46
CA ASP A 307 -17.89 18.96 6.81
C ASP A 307 -18.99 18.47 7.76
N LYS A 308 -19.18 17.16 7.78
CA LYS A 308 -20.29 16.51 8.50
C LYS A 308 -20.29 16.80 10.01
N TRP A 309 -19.10 16.98 10.60
CA TRP A 309 -18.92 17.22 12.02
C TRP A 309 -18.71 18.71 12.38
N GLY A 310 -18.56 19.59 11.38
CA GLY A 310 -18.44 21.05 11.59
C GLY A 310 -17.07 21.51 12.10
N ASP A 311 -16.07 20.63 12.06
CA ASP A 311 -14.69 20.88 12.48
C ASP A 311 -13.71 20.95 11.29
N GLY A 312 -14.21 20.76 10.06
CA GLY A 312 -13.40 20.75 8.85
C GLY A 312 -12.56 19.49 8.66
N HIS A 313 -12.71 18.47 9.51
CA HIS A 313 -11.95 17.23 9.45
C HIS A 313 -12.76 16.08 8.83
N THR A 314 -12.04 15.13 8.22
CA THR A 314 -12.57 13.86 7.72
C THR A 314 -12.18 12.72 8.65
N GLN A 315 -12.80 11.56 8.49
CA GLN A 315 -12.39 10.37 9.24
C GLN A 315 -10.97 9.92 8.90
N LEU A 316 -10.44 10.24 7.71
CA LEU A 316 -9.03 10.00 7.40
C LEU A 316 -8.13 10.90 8.26
N ASP A 317 -8.47 12.17 8.43
CA ASP A 317 -7.73 13.07 9.33
C ASP A 317 -7.77 12.58 10.79
N GLU A 318 -8.91 12.03 11.22
CA GLU A 318 -9.07 11.42 12.55
C GLU A 318 -8.20 10.16 12.74
N LEU A 319 -8.02 9.37 11.69
CA LEU A 319 -7.17 8.17 11.71
C LEU A 319 -5.67 8.48 11.67
N LEU A 320 -5.24 9.64 11.13
CA LEU A 320 -3.82 9.99 11.05
C LEU A 320 -3.14 9.96 12.42
N ALA A 321 -3.87 10.35 13.47
CA ALA A 321 -3.40 10.29 14.84
C ALA A 321 -2.89 8.89 15.21
N ASP A 322 -3.52 7.82 14.72
CA ASP A 322 -3.18 6.44 15.09
C ASP A 322 -1.85 5.96 14.51
N PHE A 323 -1.28 6.70 13.55
CA PHE A 323 -0.02 6.35 12.88
C PHE A 323 1.18 7.17 13.41
N THR A 324 0.98 7.99 14.44
CA THR A 324 2.03 8.80 15.05
C THR A 324 2.27 8.35 16.49
N ASP A 325 3.53 8.36 16.94
CA ASP A 325 3.90 7.90 18.29
C ASP A 325 3.33 8.76 19.44
N ASP A 326 2.83 9.96 19.11
CA ASP A 326 2.17 10.85 20.07
C ASP A 326 0.81 10.32 20.54
N ASN A 327 0.18 9.42 19.78
CA ASN A 327 -1.11 8.83 20.12
C ASN A 327 -0.98 7.31 20.16
N LEU A 328 -0.85 6.78 21.37
CA LEU A 328 -0.85 5.35 21.70
C LEU A 328 -2.15 4.61 21.28
N THR A 329 -3.02 5.19 20.45
CA THR A 329 -4.30 4.60 20.06
C THR A 329 -4.10 3.24 19.41
N ARG A 330 -3.17 3.12 18.43
CA ARG A 330 -2.87 1.82 17.81
C ARG A 330 -2.38 0.79 18.81
N GLU A 331 -1.66 1.21 19.84
CA GLU A 331 -1.06 0.35 20.86
C GLU A 331 -2.07 -0.07 21.94
N ASN A 332 -3.10 0.74 22.16
CA ASN A 332 -4.13 0.51 23.18
C ASN A 332 -5.37 -0.22 22.67
N LEU A 333 -5.45 -0.53 21.36
CA LEU A 333 -6.53 -1.34 20.81
C LEU A 333 -6.32 -2.80 21.19
N TYR A 334 -7.30 -3.37 21.89
CA TYR A 334 -7.29 -4.79 22.24
C TYR A 334 -7.31 -5.65 20.98
N PRO A 335 -6.30 -6.50 20.75
CA PRO A 335 -6.28 -7.31 19.55
C PRO A 335 -7.21 -8.50 19.70
N HIS A 336 -7.99 -8.74 18.66
CA HIS A 336 -8.88 -9.89 18.57
C HIS A 336 -8.15 -11.08 17.99
N ILE A 337 -8.44 -12.29 18.48
CA ILE A 337 -7.95 -13.50 17.84
C ILE A 337 -8.66 -13.61 16.49
N PRO A 338 -7.94 -13.67 15.36
CA PRO A 338 -8.59 -13.83 14.07
C PRO A 338 -9.34 -15.16 14.01
N SER A 339 -10.65 -15.15 13.70
CA SER A 339 -11.44 -16.37 13.49
C SER A 339 -11.84 -16.52 12.03
N TRP A 340 -11.16 -17.40 11.29
CA TRP A 340 -11.33 -17.47 9.85
C TRP A 340 -12.49 -18.40 9.47
N HIS A 341 -13.68 -17.82 9.32
CA HIS A 341 -14.92 -18.55 9.02
C HIS A 341 -14.97 -19.24 7.64
N SER A 342 -13.94 -19.12 6.78
CA SER A 342 -14.03 -19.57 5.38
C SER A 342 -12.74 -19.94 4.67
N VAL A 343 -11.56 -19.80 5.29
CA VAL A 343 -10.28 -20.11 4.63
C VAL A 343 -9.45 -21.05 5.51
N THR A 344 -9.09 -22.20 4.96
CA THR A 344 -8.37 -23.29 5.66
C THR A 344 -6.85 -23.15 5.55
N SER A 345 -6.33 -21.94 5.31
CA SER A 345 -4.90 -21.69 5.01
C SER A 345 -4.40 -20.38 5.61
N VAL A 346 -3.13 -20.41 6.01
CA VAL A 346 -2.38 -19.33 6.67
C VAL A 346 -2.23 -18.07 5.77
N SER A 347 -2.55 -18.14 4.48
CA SER A 347 -2.52 -16.95 3.61
C SER A 347 -3.58 -15.89 3.92
N SER A 348 -4.52 -16.15 4.83
CA SER A 348 -5.58 -15.20 5.18
C SER A 348 -5.26 -14.26 6.34
N PHE A 349 -4.23 -14.52 7.15
CA PHE A 349 -3.99 -13.78 8.41
C PHE A 349 -3.83 -12.25 8.28
N MET A 350 -3.53 -11.75 7.06
CA MET A 350 -3.24 -10.35 6.78
C MET A 350 -4.46 -9.55 6.26
N PHE A 351 -5.65 -10.15 6.16
CA PHE A 351 -6.74 -9.57 5.36
C PHE A 351 -8.10 -9.65 6.06
N SER A 352 -9.10 -8.90 5.61
CA SER A 352 -10.46 -9.15 6.11
C SER A 352 -10.96 -10.54 5.74
N HIS A 353 -11.92 -11.08 6.49
CA HIS A 353 -12.70 -12.24 6.07
C HIS A 353 -13.32 -11.99 4.69
N GLY A 354 -13.71 -13.05 3.98
CA GLY A 354 -14.33 -12.97 2.66
C GLY A 354 -15.64 -12.16 2.58
N ASN A 355 -16.15 -11.66 3.71
CA ASN A 355 -17.29 -10.74 3.82
C ASN A 355 -16.89 -9.28 4.06
N GLY A 356 -15.59 -8.94 4.01
CA GLY A 356 -15.08 -7.59 4.21
C GLY A 356 -14.98 -7.14 5.67
N ARG A 357 -15.10 -8.07 6.63
CA ARG A 357 -14.98 -7.77 8.07
C ARG A 357 -13.92 -8.65 8.71
N CYS A 358 -13.38 -8.22 9.85
CA CYS A 358 -12.59 -9.09 10.73
C CYS A 358 -13.37 -9.33 12.04
N ASP A 359 -12.77 -10.05 12.98
CA ASP A 359 -13.39 -10.37 14.26
C ASP A 359 -13.58 -9.15 15.13
N GLY A 360 -12.57 -8.28 15.19
CA GLY A 360 -12.61 -7.02 15.93
C GLY A 360 -13.52 -5.96 15.31
N ALA A 361 -13.97 -6.14 14.06
CA ALA A 361 -14.78 -5.15 13.37
C ALA A 361 -16.09 -4.84 14.10
N ARG A 362 -16.72 -5.84 14.72
CA ARG A 362 -17.96 -5.65 15.48
C ARG A 362 -17.74 -4.81 16.74
N ASP A 363 -16.63 -5.04 17.44
CA ASP A 363 -16.33 -4.30 18.67
C ASP A 363 -15.85 -2.88 18.34
N GLY A 364 -15.14 -2.71 17.22
CA GLY A 364 -14.86 -1.40 16.63
C GLY A 364 -16.14 -0.62 16.30
N GLU A 365 -17.15 -1.26 15.69
CA GLU A 365 -18.47 -0.66 15.40
C GLU A 365 -19.20 -0.20 16.67
N LEU A 366 -19.12 -0.98 17.75
CA LEU A 366 -19.77 -0.65 19.03
C LEU A 366 -19.02 0.41 19.81
N THR A 367 -17.69 0.47 19.68
CA THR A 367 -16.82 1.40 20.42
C THR A 367 -16.82 2.79 19.77
N TYR A 368 -16.68 2.85 18.45
CA TYR A 368 -16.54 4.09 17.69
C TYR A 368 -17.84 4.43 16.97
N VAL A 369 -18.86 4.84 17.71
CA VAL A 369 -20.19 5.14 17.16
C VAL A 369 -20.09 6.27 16.13
N GLY A 370 -20.45 5.96 14.88
CA GLY A 370 -20.36 6.90 13.76
C GLY A 370 -19.12 6.74 12.88
N GLY A 371 -18.15 5.94 13.31
CA GLY A 371 -16.87 5.72 12.64
C GLY A 371 -15.87 6.87 12.83
N PRO A 372 -14.61 6.69 12.38
CA PRO A 372 -14.11 5.47 11.77
C PRO A 372 -14.01 4.33 12.79
N TYR A 373 -14.34 3.12 12.38
CA TYR A 373 -14.22 1.94 13.25
C TYR A 373 -12.77 1.48 13.27
N ARG A 374 -12.22 1.15 14.45
CA ARG A 374 -10.80 0.83 14.65
C ARG A 374 -10.66 -0.40 15.51
N TRP A 375 -9.74 -1.30 15.17
CA TRP A 375 -9.41 -2.47 15.98
C TRP A 375 -8.05 -3.04 15.57
N ASN A 376 -7.48 -3.89 16.43
CA ASN A 376 -6.32 -4.70 16.08
C ASN A 376 -6.74 -6.16 15.88
N GLU A 377 -6.06 -6.86 14.97
CA GLU A 377 -6.13 -8.31 14.84
C GLU A 377 -4.80 -8.91 15.32
N LEU A 378 -4.92 -9.94 16.15
CA LEU A 378 -3.79 -10.62 16.77
C LEU A 378 -3.02 -11.45 15.76
N THR A 379 -1.71 -11.29 15.77
CA THR A 379 -0.77 -12.02 14.91
C THR A 379 0.12 -12.92 15.77
N MET A 380 0.97 -12.38 16.65
CA MET A 380 1.94 -13.18 17.42
C MET A 380 1.59 -13.50 18.86
N GLY A 381 0.59 -12.86 19.45
CA GLY A 381 0.24 -13.08 20.85
C GLY A 381 -0.23 -11.81 21.55
N ALA A 382 -0.98 -11.96 22.63
CA ALA A 382 -1.54 -10.86 23.41
C ALA A 382 -0.62 -10.34 24.54
N GLY A 383 0.58 -9.84 24.19
CA GLY A 383 1.53 -9.20 25.09
C GLY A 383 2.48 -10.15 25.81
N GLU A 384 2.78 -11.31 25.24
CA GLU A 384 3.75 -12.26 25.76
C GLU A 384 5.18 -11.80 25.48
N GLU A 385 6.09 -12.14 26.39
CA GLU A 385 7.51 -11.88 26.22
C GLU A 385 8.16 -12.98 25.39
N ILE A 386 8.91 -12.56 24.37
CA ILE A 386 9.71 -13.42 23.51
C ILE A 386 11.18 -12.99 23.59
N THR A 387 12.05 -13.93 23.94
CA THR A 387 13.50 -13.70 23.88
C THR A 387 13.97 -13.62 22.43
N TRP A 388 14.42 -12.45 21.99
CA TRP A 388 15.04 -12.24 20.68
C TRP A 388 16.28 -11.35 20.80
N GLY A 389 17.39 -11.77 20.18
CA GLY A 389 18.64 -11.00 20.23
C GLY A 389 19.23 -10.82 21.63
N GLY A 390 18.86 -11.66 22.61
CA GLY A 390 19.31 -11.54 24.00
C GLY A 390 18.53 -10.55 24.85
N ARG A 391 17.42 -10.00 24.34
CA ARG A 391 16.46 -9.13 25.03
C ARG A 391 15.06 -9.75 24.99
N GLU A 392 14.24 -9.46 25.99
CA GLU A 392 12.80 -9.77 25.98
C GLU A 392 12.03 -8.70 25.21
N TRP A 393 11.14 -9.15 24.34
CA TRP A 393 10.23 -8.32 23.55
C TRP A 393 8.79 -8.73 23.81
N SER A 394 7.92 -7.76 24.11
CA SER A 394 6.50 -8.01 24.12
C SER A 394 6.01 -8.21 22.68
N THR A 395 5.07 -9.13 22.44
CA THR A 395 4.40 -9.25 21.13
C THR A 395 3.56 -8.01 20.75
N MET A 396 3.37 -7.08 21.67
CA MET A 396 2.74 -5.76 21.45
C MET A 396 3.76 -4.65 21.15
N ASP A 397 5.05 -4.94 21.24
CA ASP A 397 6.10 -3.95 21.06
C ASP A 397 6.32 -3.69 19.56
N PHE A 398 5.87 -2.53 19.08
CA PHE A 398 5.99 -2.12 17.70
C PHE A 398 7.45 -1.80 17.31
N GLU A 399 8.34 -1.53 18.27
CA GLU A 399 9.77 -1.26 18.02
C GLU A 399 10.55 -2.54 17.68
N TRP A 400 9.99 -3.73 17.91
CA TRP A 400 10.69 -4.98 17.63
C TRP A 400 11.04 -5.11 16.13
N GLN A 401 10.19 -4.62 15.23
CA GLN A 401 10.51 -4.55 13.80
C GLN A 401 11.77 -3.74 13.52
N ASP A 402 11.92 -2.58 14.18
CA ASP A 402 13.08 -1.70 14.02
C ASP A 402 14.35 -2.37 14.52
N ALA A 403 14.27 -3.12 15.63
CA ALA A 403 15.40 -3.89 16.11
C ALA A 403 15.80 -5.01 15.14
N VAL A 404 14.84 -5.73 14.54
CA VAL A 404 15.11 -6.74 13.52
C VAL A 404 15.79 -6.13 12.29
N VAL A 405 15.31 -4.98 11.82
CA VAL A 405 15.89 -4.25 10.68
C VAL A 405 17.29 -3.73 11.01
N THR A 406 17.47 -3.11 12.18
CA THR A 406 18.76 -2.56 12.62
C THR A 406 19.82 -3.66 12.67
N LYS A 407 19.50 -4.79 13.32
CA LYS A 407 20.42 -5.94 13.41
C LYS A 407 20.81 -6.46 12.03
N TYR A 408 19.88 -6.53 11.08
CA TYR A 408 20.18 -6.98 9.72
C TYR A 408 21.21 -6.08 9.02
N TYR A 409 21.07 -4.76 9.10
CA TYR A 409 22.05 -3.85 8.50
C TYR A 409 23.39 -3.84 9.24
N GLU A 410 23.40 -3.96 10.58
CA GLU A 410 24.64 -4.14 11.33
C GLU A 410 25.41 -5.41 10.91
N GLU A 411 24.69 -6.51 10.64
CA GLU A 411 25.30 -7.76 10.16
C GLU A 411 25.85 -7.60 8.73
N LEU A 412 25.13 -6.92 7.84
CA LEU A 412 25.61 -6.61 6.49
C LEU A 412 26.88 -5.75 6.51
N ASP A 413 26.92 -4.72 7.35
CA ASP A 413 28.08 -3.84 7.47
C ASP A 413 29.29 -4.58 8.01
N ARG A 414 29.11 -5.51 8.96
CA ARG A 414 30.19 -6.36 9.47
C ARG A 414 30.76 -7.28 8.38
N ILE A 415 29.90 -7.88 7.55
CA ILE A 415 30.34 -8.74 6.44
C ILE A 415 31.09 -7.91 5.39
N GLY A 416 30.56 -6.74 5.04
CA GLY A 416 31.19 -5.81 4.09
C GLY A 416 32.57 -5.35 4.55
N ASN A 417 32.71 -4.98 5.82
CA ASN A 417 34.00 -4.57 6.39
C ASN A 417 34.97 -5.76 6.56
N GLY A 418 34.49 -6.95 6.94
CA GLY A 418 35.32 -8.16 7.05
C GLY A 418 35.95 -8.58 5.73
N LEU A 419 35.21 -8.46 4.61
CA LEU A 419 35.75 -8.67 3.25
C LEU A 419 36.86 -7.65 2.90
N THR A 420 36.77 -6.41 3.38
CA THR A 420 37.80 -5.39 3.13
C THR A 420 39.07 -5.59 3.96
N ASP A 421 39.00 -6.27 5.10
CA ASP A 421 40.18 -6.55 5.92
C ASP A 421 40.90 -7.84 5.48
N GLU A 422 40.19 -8.88 5.03
CA GLU A 422 40.82 -10.05 4.39
C GLU A 422 41.51 -9.68 3.06
N LEU A 423 41.02 -8.67 2.32
CA LEU A 423 41.66 -8.15 1.11
C LEU A 423 42.86 -7.21 1.38
N LYS A 424 43.14 -6.85 2.64
CA LYS A 424 44.36 -6.12 3.02
C LYS A 424 45.49 -7.05 3.48
N GLU A 425 45.20 -8.33 3.71
CA GLU A 425 46.18 -9.34 4.13
C GLU A 425 46.66 -10.25 2.96
N VAL A 426 46.20 -9.99 1.74
CA VAL A 426 46.66 -10.64 0.48
C VAL A 426 47.38 -9.63 -0.39
#